data_AF-E7GGH4-F1
#
_entry.id   AF-E7GGH4-F1
#
_cell.length_a   1.000
_cell.length_b   1.000
_cell.length_c   1.000
_cell.angle_alpha   90.00
_cell.angle_beta   90.00
_cell.angle_gamma   90.00
#
_symmetry.space_group_name_H-M   'P 1'
#
loop_
_entity.id
_entity.type
_entity.pdbx_description
1 polymer ?
#
loop_
_entity_poly.entity_id
_entity_poly.type
_entity_poly.pdbx_seq_one_letter_code
_entity_poly.pdbx_strand_id
1 'polypeptide(L)'
;MTSIDRMGRDYTEIKREWQRLTEELKVDVKILDMPLLDTSSFSVEFEKTTLEKKFISDLVLQILSYVAEKERKQIKKNQKDGIEVARKAGKQIGRPKLQYPENWKQIYTDWQDGKLTTSEAVQEAGVEKRSFYNLAKRYERANNIQRKRYYNINFKD
;
A
#
# COMPACT_ATOMS: atom_id res chain seq x y z
N MET A 1 -22.18 17.96 8.39
CA MET A 1 -21.52 16.83 7.69
C MET A 1 -22.02 15.53 8.31
N THR A 2 -22.08 14.43 7.54
CA THR A 2 -22.65 13.16 8.03
C THR A 2 -21.73 12.36 8.94
N SER A 3 -20.40 12.52 8.82
CA SER A 3 -19.40 11.86 9.66
C SER A 3 -18.05 12.57 9.64
N ILE A 4 -17.27 12.42 10.72
CA ILE A 4 -15.95 13.03 10.89
C ILE A 4 -14.90 12.50 9.91
N ASP A 5 -14.99 11.22 9.54
CA ASP A 5 -14.04 10.58 8.61
C ASP A 5 -14.08 11.19 7.19
N ARG A 6 -15.06 12.04 6.88
CA ARG A 6 -15.12 12.78 5.61
C ARG A 6 -14.20 14.00 5.57
N MET A 7 -13.57 14.37 6.69
CA MET A 7 -12.66 15.52 6.78
C MET A 7 -11.20 15.19 6.41
N GLY A 8 -10.83 13.90 6.36
CA GLY A 8 -9.43 13.52 6.11
C GLY A 8 -9.21 12.02 6.02
N ARG A 9 -8.06 11.62 5.46
CA ARG A 9 -7.64 10.22 5.31
C ARG A 9 -7.03 9.64 6.58
N ASP A 10 -6.55 10.50 7.46
CA ASP A 10 -6.06 10.16 8.78
C ASP A 10 -6.41 11.26 9.79
N TYR A 11 -6.22 10.94 11.07
CA TYR A 11 -6.58 11.84 12.15
C TYR A 11 -5.73 13.10 12.22
N THR A 12 -4.49 13.06 11.70
CA THR A 12 -3.65 14.24 11.60
C THR A 12 -4.24 15.23 10.60
N GLU A 13 -4.73 14.74 9.46
CA GLU A 13 -5.45 15.53 8.47
C GLU A 13 -6.78 16.04 8.98
N ILE A 14 -7.59 15.19 9.63
CA ILE A 14 -8.87 15.59 10.23
C ILE A 14 -8.67 16.72 11.25
N LYS A 15 -7.69 16.58 12.15
CA LYS A 15 -7.39 17.61 13.16
C LYS A 15 -6.97 18.94 12.51
N ARG A 16 -6.11 18.88 11.49
CA ARG A 16 -5.66 20.07 10.76
C ARG A 16 -6.83 20.77 10.07
N GLU A 17 -7.67 20.02 9.38
CA GLU A 17 -8.82 20.59 8.67
C GLU A 17 -9.87 21.15 9.64
N TRP A 18 -10.09 20.48 10.77
CA TRP A 18 -10.92 20.98 11.86
C TRP A 18 -10.42 22.32 12.40
N GLN A 19 -9.12 22.42 12.71
CA GLN A 19 -8.50 23.67 13.18
C GLN A 19 -8.60 24.77 12.12
N ARG A 20 -8.38 24.44 10.84
CA ARG A 20 -8.54 25.38 9.73
C ARG A 20 -9.96 25.94 9.66
N LEU A 21 -10.98 25.07 9.71
CA LEU A 21 -12.38 25.50 9.64
C LEU A 21 -12.81 26.32 10.85
N THR A 22 -12.46 25.88 12.05
CA THR A 22 -12.98 26.48 13.30
C THR A 22 -12.14 27.66 13.80
N GLU A 23 -10.81 27.62 13.64
CA GLU A 23 -9.90 28.62 14.18
C GLU A 23 -9.46 29.67 13.16
N GLU A 24 -9.14 29.26 11.93
CA GLU A 24 -8.69 30.17 10.87
C GLU A 24 -9.88 30.81 10.14
N LEU A 25 -10.83 29.99 9.69
CA LEU A 25 -11.98 30.45 8.89
C LEU A 25 -13.20 30.85 9.72
N LYS A 26 -13.21 30.53 11.03
CA LYS A 26 -14.33 30.82 11.97
C LYS A 26 -15.68 30.29 11.47
N VAL A 27 -15.67 29.13 10.83
CA VAL A 27 -16.87 28.46 10.31
C VAL A 27 -17.42 27.50 11.36
N ASP A 28 -18.74 27.52 11.51
CA ASP A 28 -19.44 26.55 12.34
C ASP A 28 -19.54 25.19 11.63
N VAL A 29 -19.08 24.15 12.33
CA VAL A 29 -19.01 22.77 11.88
C VAL A 29 -19.91 21.91 12.75
N LYS A 30 -20.78 21.13 12.11
CA LYS A 30 -21.68 20.19 12.77
C LYS A 30 -21.50 18.80 12.20
N ILE A 31 -21.17 17.85 13.07
CA ILE A 31 -21.08 16.42 12.77
C ILE A 31 -22.37 15.74 13.28
N LEU A 32 -23.21 15.22 12.38
CA LEU A 32 -24.56 14.76 12.73
C LEU A 32 -24.57 13.54 13.66
N ASP A 33 -23.58 12.67 13.51
CA ASP A 33 -23.32 11.43 14.24
C ASP A 33 -22.48 11.63 15.50
N MET A 34 -21.91 12.82 15.71
CA MET A 34 -21.16 13.19 16.93
C MET A 34 -21.56 14.60 17.40
N PRO A 35 -22.69 14.74 18.12
CA PRO A 35 -23.18 16.03 18.61
C PRO A 35 -22.19 16.80 19.52
N LEU A 36 -21.22 16.10 20.13
CA LEU A 36 -20.15 16.71 20.92
C LEU A 36 -19.18 17.57 20.07
N LEU A 37 -19.22 17.39 18.74
CA LEU A 37 -18.46 18.15 17.75
C LEU A 37 -19.38 19.15 17.02
N ASP A 38 -20.41 19.67 17.69
CA ASP A 38 -21.28 20.70 17.14
C ASP A 38 -20.85 22.10 17.57
N THR A 39 -20.13 22.77 16.67
CA THR A 39 -19.63 24.10 16.92
C THR A 39 -20.66 25.21 16.67
N SER A 40 -21.77 24.91 15.98
CA SER A 40 -22.85 25.88 15.75
C SER A 40 -23.59 26.30 17.03
N SER A 41 -23.45 25.49 18.09
CA SER A 41 -24.00 25.80 19.42
C SER A 41 -23.13 26.77 20.24
N PHE A 42 -21.94 27.15 19.74
CA PHE A 42 -21.04 28.09 20.42
C PHE A 42 -21.47 29.55 20.26
N SER A 43 -22.17 29.90 19.18
CA SER A 43 -22.53 31.28 18.84
C SER A 43 -23.75 31.80 19.61
N VAL A 44 -24.41 30.96 20.43
CA VAL A 44 -25.70 31.28 21.06
C VAL A 44 -25.64 31.29 22.61
N GLU A 45 -24.55 30.85 23.25
CA GLU A 45 -24.46 30.77 24.72
C GLU A 45 -23.23 31.48 25.31
N PHE A 46 -23.39 31.98 26.55
CA PHE A 46 -22.40 32.70 27.38
C PHE A 46 -20.94 32.23 27.20
N GLU A 47 -19.97 33.15 27.28
CA GLU A 47 -18.53 32.88 27.03
C GLU A 47 -17.93 31.67 27.80
N LYS A 48 -18.44 31.35 29.00
CA LYS A 48 -18.00 30.16 29.77
C LYS A 48 -18.36 28.82 29.12
N THR A 49 -19.58 28.71 28.59
CA THR A 49 -20.05 27.48 27.91
C THR A 49 -19.30 27.20 26.61
N THR A 50 -18.75 28.25 25.99
CA THR A 50 -17.97 28.13 24.75
C THR A 50 -16.57 27.57 24.97
N LEU A 51 -15.91 27.95 26.07
CA LEU A 51 -14.58 27.40 26.40
C LEU A 51 -14.66 25.91 26.75
N GLU A 52 -15.64 25.51 27.56
CA GLU A 52 -15.83 24.12 27.99
C GLU A 52 -16.15 23.19 26.81
N LYS A 53 -17.08 23.60 25.93
CA LYS A 53 -17.45 22.82 24.74
C LYS A 53 -16.29 22.75 23.72
N LYS A 54 -15.45 23.80 23.58
CA LYS A 54 -14.26 23.77 22.72
C LYS A 54 -13.24 22.78 23.27
N PHE A 55 -12.99 22.84 24.57
CA PHE A 55 -12.11 21.91 25.25
C PHE A 55 -12.57 20.45 25.10
N ILE A 56 -13.87 20.18 25.23
CA ILE A 56 -14.46 18.84 25.00
C ILE A 56 -14.23 18.40 23.54
N SER A 57 -14.49 19.26 22.56
CA SER A 57 -14.22 18.97 21.14
C SER A 57 -12.75 18.60 20.90
N ASP A 58 -11.83 19.38 21.46
CA ASP A 58 -10.39 19.14 21.31
C ASP A 58 -9.97 17.82 21.97
N LEU A 59 -10.52 17.49 23.14
CA LEU A 59 -10.27 16.21 23.81
C LEU A 59 -10.81 15.03 23.01
N VAL A 60 -12.02 15.13 22.46
CA VAL A 60 -12.61 14.09 21.62
C VAL A 60 -11.74 13.84 20.40
N LEU A 61 -11.31 14.90 19.72
CA LEU A 61 -10.41 14.78 18.56
C LEU A 61 -9.07 14.12 18.93
N GLN A 62 -8.50 14.46 20.09
CA GLN A 62 -7.27 13.83 20.58
C GLN A 62 -7.46 12.34 20.89
N ILE A 63 -8.56 11.96 21.55
CA ILE A 63 -8.88 10.57 21.86
C ILE A 63 -9.05 9.77 20.57
N LEU A 64 -9.83 10.29 19.61
CA LEU A 64 -10.04 9.60 18.34
C LEU A 64 -8.73 9.42 17.57
N SER A 65 -7.85 10.45 17.57
CA SER A 65 -6.51 10.34 16.99
C SER A 65 -5.67 9.25 17.65
N TYR A 66 -5.70 9.15 18.98
CA TYR A 66 -4.97 8.12 19.72
C TYR A 66 -5.51 6.71 19.41
N VAL A 67 -6.84 6.53 19.42
CA VAL A 67 -7.49 5.24 19.15
C VAL A 67 -7.11 4.75 17.76
N ALA A 68 -7.18 5.62 16.76
CA ALA A 68 -6.86 5.24 15.39
C ALA A 68 -5.38 4.92 15.16
N GLU A 69 -4.47 5.67 15.79
CA GLU A 69 -3.05 5.30 15.77
C GLU A 69 -2.81 3.93 16.40
N LYS A 70 -3.47 3.66 17.52
CA LYS A 70 -3.38 2.38 18.23
C LYS A 70 -3.92 1.23 17.37
N GLU A 71 -5.09 1.40 16.76
CA GLU A 71 -5.67 0.43 15.84
C GLU A 71 -4.77 0.19 14.63
N ARG A 72 -4.23 1.24 14.01
CA ARG A 72 -3.29 1.13 12.89
C ARG A 72 -2.05 0.32 13.27
N LYS A 73 -1.47 0.58 14.46
CA LYS A 73 -0.32 -0.19 14.99
C LYS A 73 -0.71 -1.65 15.23
N GLN A 74 -1.91 -1.90 15.77
CA GLN A 74 -2.41 -3.24 16.02
C GLN A 74 -2.64 -4.03 14.72
N ILE A 75 -3.27 -3.42 13.70
CA ILE A 75 -3.49 -4.04 12.39
C ILE A 75 -2.16 -4.40 11.73
N LYS A 76 -1.17 -3.51 11.76
CA LYS A 76 0.18 -3.78 11.24
C LYS A 76 0.86 -4.94 11.97
N LYS A 77 0.74 -4.99 13.30
CA LYS A 77 1.25 -6.08 14.12
C LYS A 77 0.59 -7.40 13.73
N ASN A 78 -0.73 -7.45 13.71
CA ASN A 78 -1.51 -8.63 13.34
C ASN A 78 -1.18 -9.11 11.92
N GLN A 79 -1.01 -8.18 10.97
CA GLN A 79 -0.60 -8.52 9.60
C GLN A 79 0.78 -9.16 9.57
N LYS A 80 1.75 -8.62 10.31
CA LYS A 80 3.10 -9.20 10.42
C LYS A 80 3.04 -10.61 11.02
N ASP A 81 2.32 -10.77 12.12
CA ASP A 81 2.19 -12.05 12.81
C ASP A 81 1.50 -13.09 11.90
N GLY A 82 0.44 -12.70 11.20
CA GLY A 82 -0.25 -13.56 10.24
C GLY A 82 0.63 -13.97 9.05
N ILE A 83 1.45 -13.05 8.53
CA ILE A 83 2.45 -13.35 7.49
C ILE A 83 3.50 -14.34 8.01
N GLU A 84 3.95 -14.19 9.25
CA GLU A 84 4.93 -15.11 9.85
C GLU A 84 4.37 -16.52 10.02
N VAL A 85 3.14 -16.64 10.53
CA VAL A 85 2.44 -17.93 10.65
C VAL A 85 2.28 -18.58 9.28
N ALA A 86 1.84 -17.81 8.27
CA ALA A 86 1.70 -18.33 6.90
C ALA A 86 3.04 -18.78 6.31
N ARG A 87 4.15 -18.06 6.56
CA ARG A 87 5.50 -18.48 6.14
C ARG A 87 5.94 -19.77 6.84
N LYS A 88 5.72 -19.89 8.14
CA LYS A 88 6.03 -21.11 8.92
C LYS A 88 5.24 -22.32 8.44
N ALA A 89 3.99 -22.11 8.02
CA ALA A 89 3.15 -23.13 7.39
C ALA A 89 3.52 -23.43 5.93
N GLY A 90 4.57 -22.81 5.37
CA GLY A 90 5.01 -23.02 3.99
C GLY A 90 4.11 -22.39 2.92
N LYS A 91 3.13 -21.55 3.31
CA LYS A 91 2.22 -20.90 2.36
C LYS A 91 2.98 -19.84 1.57
N GLN A 92 2.82 -19.86 0.25
CA GLN A 92 3.36 -18.82 -0.62
C GLN A 92 2.63 -17.49 -0.36
N ILE A 93 3.39 -16.44 -0.05
CA ILE A 93 2.86 -15.09 0.18
C ILE A 93 3.27 -14.19 -0.98
N GLY A 94 2.33 -13.39 -1.47
CA GLY A 94 2.53 -12.47 -2.58
C GLY A 94 2.22 -13.09 -3.94
N ARG A 95 2.68 -12.44 -5.01
CA ARG A 95 2.42 -12.87 -6.39
C ARG A 95 3.05 -14.25 -6.64
N PRO A 96 2.31 -15.21 -7.21
CA PRO A 96 2.88 -16.48 -7.63
C PRO A 96 4.08 -16.28 -8.56
N LYS A 97 5.06 -17.18 -8.46
CA LYS A 97 6.19 -17.19 -9.39
C LYS A 97 5.68 -17.57 -10.78
N LEU A 98 6.16 -16.87 -11.80
CA LEU A 98 5.84 -17.22 -13.19
C LEU A 98 6.31 -18.65 -13.48
N GLN A 99 5.46 -19.47 -14.07
CA GLN A 99 5.80 -20.84 -14.43
C GLN A 99 6.63 -20.87 -15.71
N TYR A 100 7.35 -21.97 -15.90
CA TYR A 100 8.01 -22.22 -17.18
C TYR A 100 6.94 -22.62 -18.22
N PRO A 101 7.01 -22.11 -19.46
CA PRO A 101 6.30 -22.68 -20.60
C PRO A 101 6.64 -24.17 -20.80
N GLU A 102 5.74 -24.95 -21.40
CA GLU A 102 5.94 -26.39 -21.60
C GLU A 102 7.21 -26.71 -22.42
N ASN A 103 7.46 -25.93 -23.47
CA ASN A 103 8.63 -26.05 -24.36
C ASN A 103 9.85 -25.24 -23.90
N TRP A 104 9.88 -24.80 -22.64
CA TRP A 104 10.92 -23.89 -22.13
C TRP A 104 12.36 -24.36 -22.39
N LYS A 105 12.64 -25.66 -22.17
CA LYS A 105 13.99 -26.22 -22.37
C LYS A 105 14.46 -26.06 -23.82
N GLN A 106 13.57 -26.31 -24.78
CA GLN A 106 13.88 -26.17 -26.20
C GLN A 106 14.14 -24.71 -26.56
N ILE A 107 13.21 -23.81 -26.19
CA ILE A 107 13.34 -22.37 -26.43
C ILE A 107 14.66 -21.85 -25.85
N TYR A 108 14.99 -22.23 -24.61
CA TYR A 108 16.22 -21.78 -23.95
C TYR A 108 17.48 -22.28 -24.67
N THR A 109 17.50 -23.55 -25.07
CA THR A 109 18.65 -24.12 -25.80
C THR A 109 18.83 -23.45 -27.16
N ASP A 110 17.78 -23.33 -27.96
CA ASP A 110 17.86 -22.70 -29.28
C ASP A 110 18.22 -21.22 -29.20
N TRP A 111 17.76 -20.52 -28.16
CA TRP A 111 18.18 -19.15 -27.87
C TRP A 111 19.66 -19.07 -27.45
N GLN A 112 20.15 -19.99 -26.60
CA GLN A 112 21.57 -20.02 -26.20
C GLN A 112 22.51 -20.40 -27.35
N ASP A 113 22.05 -21.23 -28.28
CA ASP A 113 22.79 -21.64 -29.47
C ASP A 113 22.71 -20.59 -30.60
N GLY A 114 21.98 -19.49 -30.40
CA GLY A 114 21.83 -18.40 -31.37
C GLY A 114 20.90 -18.72 -32.54
N LYS A 115 20.13 -19.81 -32.48
CA LYS A 115 19.14 -20.19 -33.49
C LYS A 115 17.87 -19.34 -33.40
N LEU A 116 17.53 -18.88 -32.19
CA LEU A 116 16.46 -17.93 -31.94
C LEU A 116 17.04 -16.59 -31.49
N THR A 117 16.55 -15.50 -32.05
CA THR A 117 16.76 -14.17 -31.48
C THR A 117 16.04 -14.04 -30.14
N THR A 118 16.41 -13.03 -29.36
CA THR A 118 15.71 -12.74 -28.10
C THR A 118 14.23 -12.43 -28.35
N SER A 119 13.88 -11.74 -29.44
CA SER A 119 12.47 -11.41 -29.73
C SER A 119 11.65 -12.65 -30.03
N GLU A 120 12.19 -13.56 -30.85
CA GLU A 120 11.53 -14.82 -31.20
C GLU A 120 11.37 -15.73 -29.98
N ALA A 121 12.43 -15.88 -29.17
CA ALA A 121 12.36 -16.69 -27.95
C ALA A 121 11.35 -16.15 -26.92
N VAL A 122 11.23 -14.82 -26.81
CA VAL A 122 10.23 -14.15 -25.94
C VAL A 122 8.81 -14.40 -26.46
N GLN A 123 8.60 -14.27 -27.76
CA GLN A 123 7.31 -14.52 -28.41
C GLN A 123 6.90 -15.99 -28.28
N GLU A 124 7.82 -16.92 -28.54
CA GLU A 124 7.57 -18.36 -28.46
C GLU A 124 7.32 -18.82 -27.01
N ALA A 125 8.00 -18.19 -26.04
CA ALA A 125 7.73 -18.41 -24.63
C ALA A 125 6.40 -17.81 -24.16
N GLY A 126 5.76 -16.93 -24.94
CA GLY A 126 4.49 -16.30 -24.61
C GLY A 126 4.53 -15.38 -23.38
N VAL A 127 5.70 -14.78 -23.09
CA VAL A 127 5.90 -13.93 -21.90
C VAL A 127 6.49 -12.58 -22.28
N GLU A 128 6.38 -11.60 -21.39
CA GLU A 128 7.06 -10.31 -21.56
C GLU A 128 8.60 -10.48 -21.51
N LYS A 129 9.35 -9.66 -22.26
CA LYS A 129 10.82 -9.74 -22.34
C LYS A 129 11.51 -9.80 -20.97
N ARG A 130 11.11 -8.96 -20.01
CA ARG A 130 11.66 -9.00 -18.65
C ARG A 130 11.40 -10.33 -17.94
N SER A 131 10.19 -10.87 -18.13
CA SER A 131 9.78 -12.16 -17.57
C SER A 131 10.58 -13.31 -18.16
N PHE A 132 10.85 -13.29 -19.47
CA PHE A 132 11.73 -14.26 -20.14
C PHE A 132 13.13 -14.31 -19.51
N TYR A 133 13.76 -13.15 -19.32
CA TYR A 133 15.08 -13.09 -18.69
C TYR A 133 15.07 -13.56 -17.23
N ASN A 134 14.00 -13.28 -16.48
CA ASN A 134 13.83 -13.81 -15.12
C ASN A 134 13.71 -15.33 -15.12
N LEU A 135 12.96 -15.92 -16.07
CA LEU A 135 12.85 -17.36 -16.25
C LEU A 135 14.21 -17.98 -16.63
N ALA A 136 14.94 -17.38 -17.58
CA ALA A 136 16.29 -17.78 -17.99
C ALA A 136 17.26 -17.80 -16.81
N LYS A 137 17.35 -16.69 -16.07
CA LYS A 137 18.23 -16.60 -14.89
C LYS A 137 17.85 -17.63 -13.81
N ARG A 138 16.56 -17.89 -13.62
CA ARG A 138 16.08 -18.91 -12.68
C ARG A 138 16.46 -20.32 -13.16
N TYR A 139 16.33 -20.58 -14.46
CA TYR A 139 16.66 -21.87 -15.07
C TYR A 139 18.17 -22.14 -15.01
N GLU A 140 18.99 -21.15 -15.30
CA GLU A 140 20.46 -21.20 -15.20
C GLU A 140 20.92 -21.52 -13.78
N ARG A 141 20.37 -20.82 -12.77
CA ARG A 141 20.68 -21.07 -11.36
C ARG A 141 20.26 -22.46 -10.92
N ALA A 142 19.10 -22.95 -11.37
CA ALA A 142 18.61 -24.28 -11.00
C ALA A 142 19.47 -25.41 -11.61
N ASN A 143 20.09 -25.17 -12.77
CA ASN A 143 20.87 -26.17 -13.50
C ASN A 143 22.39 -25.91 -13.47
N ASN A 144 22.87 -24.96 -12.67
CA ASN A 144 24.28 -24.54 -12.58
C ASN A 144 24.92 -24.22 -13.96
N ILE A 145 24.15 -23.64 -14.87
CA ILE A 145 24.62 -23.32 -16.23
C ILE A 145 25.41 -22.01 -16.20
N GLN A 146 26.66 -22.04 -16.67
CA GLN A 146 27.41 -20.82 -16.97
C GLN A 146 27.02 -20.32 -18.36
N ARG A 147 26.56 -19.07 -18.45
CA ARG A 147 26.25 -18.45 -19.75
C ARG A 147 27.49 -18.41 -20.64
N LYS A 148 27.35 -18.84 -21.89
CA LYS A 148 28.27 -18.44 -22.96
C LYS A 148 28.14 -16.92 -23.11
N ARG A 149 29.25 -16.18 -23.03
CA ARG A 149 29.33 -14.71 -22.89
C ARG A 149 28.69 -13.86 -24.01
N TYR A 150 27.97 -14.44 -24.98
CA TYR A 150 27.60 -13.78 -26.23
C TYR A 150 26.39 -12.84 -26.19
N TYR A 151 25.63 -12.76 -25.09
CA TYR A 151 24.46 -11.85 -25.00
C TYR A 151 24.43 -11.04 -23.69
N ASN A 152 25.54 -10.35 -23.39
CA ASN A 152 25.49 -9.16 -22.52
C ASN A 152 24.80 -8.01 -23.28
N ILE A 153 23.50 -8.14 -23.51
CA ILE A 153 22.68 -6.98 -23.88
C ILE A 153 22.51 -6.18 -22.59
N ASN A 154 23.26 -5.07 -22.53
CA ASN A 154 23.09 -4.02 -21.54
C ASN A 154 21.59 -3.72 -21.38
N PHE A 155 21.06 -3.94 -20.18
CA PHE A 155 19.82 -3.29 -19.78
C PHE A 155 20.15 -1.83 -19.46
N LYS A 156 20.31 -1.02 -20.51
CA LYS A 156 20.11 0.42 -20.48
C LYS A 156 19.01 0.69 -21.48
N ASP A 157 17.82 0.98 -20.96
CA ASP A 157 17.14 2.27 -21.12
C ASP A 157 16.01 2.34 -20.08
#